data_AF-A0A925RC46-F1
#
_entry.id   AF-A0A925RC46-F1
#
_cell.length_a   1.000
_cell.length_b   1.000
_cell.length_c   1.000
_cell.angle_alpha   90.00
_cell.angle_beta   90.00
_cell.angle_gamma   90.00
#
_symmetry.space_group_name_H-M   'P 1'
#
loop_
_entity.id
_entity.type
_entity.pdbx_description
1 polymer ?
#
loop_
_entity_poly.entity_id
_entity_poly.type
_entity_poly.pdbx_seq_one_letter_code
_entity_poly.pdbx_strand_id
1 'polypeptide(L)'
;MTDKERVSNFSEEAVERMAMDDLDNFLKTDEDWAQATIHRPGIRGPQKAPTKKSIAIRLSQDVVESFKSTGAGWQSRIDDALRKYLKEHPLKHA
;
A
#
# COMPACT_ATOMS: atom_id res chain seq x y z
N MET A 1 -33.37 17.13 -3.46
CA MET A 1 -32.96 17.57 -2.12
C MET A 1 -31.57 17.05 -1.89
N THR A 2 -30.59 17.94 -1.74
CA THR A 2 -29.20 17.51 -1.47
C THR A 2 -29.04 17.16 0.00
N ASP A 3 -28.12 16.25 0.34
CA ASP A 3 -27.95 15.79 1.72
C ASP A 3 -27.58 16.95 2.67
N LYS A 4 -26.96 18.02 2.14
CA LYS A 4 -26.68 19.27 2.87
C LYS A 4 -27.94 20.01 3.34
N GLU A 5 -28.95 20.15 2.48
CA GLU A 5 -30.22 20.83 2.80
C GLU A 5 -31.06 20.03 3.80
N ARG A 6 -30.91 18.70 3.78
CA ARG A 6 -31.56 17.81 4.74
C ARG A 6 -30.97 18.00 6.14
N VAL A 7 -29.64 18.02 6.26
CA VAL A 7 -28.93 18.15 7.53
C VAL A 7 -29.12 19.53 8.17
N SER A 8 -29.15 20.60 7.36
CA SER A 8 -29.35 21.97 7.87
C SER A 8 -30.72 22.23 8.51
N ASN A 9 -31.70 21.35 8.27
CA ASN A 9 -33.04 21.45 8.85
C ASN A 9 -33.18 20.71 10.19
N PHE A 10 -32.14 19.99 10.65
CA PHE A 10 -32.12 19.40 11.99
C PHE A 10 -31.55 20.40 12.99
N SER A 11 -32.08 20.38 14.22
CA SER A 11 -31.47 21.10 15.33
C SER A 11 -30.19 20.39 15.79
N GLU A 12 -29.26 21.14 16.38
CA GLU A 12 -27.98 20.59 16.86
C GLU A 12 -28.20 19.45 17.87
N GLU A 13 -29.21 19.57 18.74
CA GLU A 13 -29.53 18.55 19.76
C GLU A 13 -30.07 17.26 19.14
N ALA A 14 -30.80 17.37 18.03
CA ALA A 14 -31.27 16.21 17.29
C ALA A 14 -30.10 15.50 16.59
N VAL A 15 -29.16 16.26 16.03
CA VAL A 15 -27.95 15.72 15.39
C VAL A 15 -27.09 14.99 16.42
N GLU A 16 -26.88 15.58 17.60
CA GLU A 16 -26.06 15.00 18.66
C GLU A 16 -26.67 13.70 19.21
N ARG A 17 -27.99 13.68 19.45
CA ARG A 17 -28.69 12.44 19.86
C ARG A 17 -28.55 11.34 18.82
N MET A 18 -28.76 11.66 17.54
CA MET A 18 -28.61 10.69 16.45
C MET A 18 -27.19 10.14 16.36
N ALA A 19 -26.17 10.97 16.58
CA ALA A 19 -24.77 10.53 16.59
C ALA A 19 -24.42 9.67 17.83
N MET A 20 -25.03 9.93 18.99
CA MET A 20 -24.85 9.13 20.20
C MET A 20 -25.49 7.74 20.09
N ASP A 21 -26.68 7.67 19.52
CA ASP A 21 -27.45 6.43 19.37
C ASP A 21 -26.99 5.57 18.17
N ASP A 22 -26.16 6.13 17.28
CA ASP A 22 -25.59 5.39 16.16
C ASP A 22 -24.58 4.34 16.65
N LEU A 23 -24.88 3.08 16.32
CA LEU A 23 -24.04 1.92 16.63
C LEU A 23 -22.75 1.93 15.82
N ASP A 24 -22.78 2.52 14.62
CA ASP A 24 -21.63 2.59 13.72
C ASP A 24 -20.74 3.81 14.02
N ASN A 25 -21.16 4.69 14.94
CA ASN A 25 -20.34 5.81 15.39
C ASN A 25 -19.46 5.41 16.58
N PHE A 26 -18.23 4.97 16.28
CA PHE A 26 -17.25 4.52 17.28
C PHE A 26 -16.30 5.63 17.77
N LEU A 27 -16.40 6.86 17.27
CA LEU A 27 -15.55 8.00 17.67
C LEU A 27 -16.41 9.10 18.31
N LYS A 28 -16.78 8.91 19.58
CA LYS A 28 -17.76 9.78 20.27
C LYS A 28 -17.09 10.88 21.09
N THR A 29 -15.85 10.67 21.51
CA THR A 29 -15.13 11.57 22.42
C THR A 29 -13.85 12.10 21.79
N ASP A 30 -13.34 13.21 22.32
CA ASP A 30 -12.05 13.76 21.90
C ASP A 30 -10.88 12.78 22.11
N GLU A 31 -10.98 11.89 23.10
CA GLU A 31 -10.01 10.82 23.34
C GLU A 31 -10.01 9.77 22.22
N ASP A 32 -11.19 9.43 21.69
CA ASP A 32 -11.32 8.52 20.54
C ASP A 32 -10.69 9.14 19.29
N TRP A 33 -10.92 10.44 19.07
CA TRP A 33 -10.32 11.20 17.97
C TRP A 33 -8.80 11.33 18.11
N ALA A 34 -8.27 11.47 19.33
CA ALA A 34 -6.85 11.51 19.58
C ALA A 34 -6.13 10.20 19.25
N GLN A 35 -6.84 9.06 19.34
CA GLN A 35 -6.31 7.72 19.03
C GLN A 35 -6.63 7.27 17.59
N ALA A 36 -7.41 8.05 16.84
CA ALA A 36 -7.86 7.69 15.50
C ALA A 36 -6.69 7.61 14.51
N THR A 37 -6.63 6.51 13.75
CA THR A 37 -5.68 6.38 12.63
C THR A 37 -6.30 6.99 11.36
N ILE A 38 -5.81 8.16 10.95
CA ILE A 38 -6.29 8.84 9.75
C ILE A 38 -5.59 8.28 8.50
N HIS A 39 -6.28 7.42 7.76
CA HIS A 39 -5.83 6.98 6.44
C HIS A 39 -6.07 8.08 5.40
N ARG A 40 -5.02 8.79 5.00
CA ARG A 40 -5.10 9.77 3.91
C ARG A 40 -5.00 9.06 2.56
N PRO A 41 -6.00 9.23 1.66
CA PRO A 41 -5.91 8.70 0.30
C PRO A 41 -4.60 9.18 -0.37
N GLY A 42 -3.83 8.24 -0.93
CA GLY A 42 -2.57 8.52 -1.61
C GLY A 42 -1.30 8.38 -0.77
N ILE A 43 -1.38 8.22 0.56
CA ILE A 43 -0.22 7.90 1.39
C ILE A 43 -0.12 6.38 1.55
N ARG A 44 0.82 5.77 0.81
CA ARG A 44 1.18 4.36 1.02
C ARG A 44 1.85 4.25 2.39
N GLY A 45 1.39 3.33 3.22
CA GLY A 45 2.03 3.03 4.51
C GLY A 45 3.50 2.66 4.34
N PRO A 46 4.31 2.71 5.42
CA PRO A 46 5.73 2.40 5.36
C PRO A 46 5.95 1.03 4.70
N GLN A 47 6.78 1.01 3.64
CA GLN A 47 7.12 -0.20 2.90
C GLN A 47 7.90 -1.14 3.83
N LYS A 48 7.24 -2.16 4.37
CA LYS A 48 7.81 -3.08 5.37
C LYS A 48 8.87 -4.04 4.83
N ALA A 49 9.02 -4.18 3.52
CA ALA A 49 10.02 -5.07 2.90
C ALA A 49 11.27 -4.28 2.47
N PRO A 50 12.48 -4.86 2.61
CA PRO A 50 13.69 -4.22 2.10
C PRO A 50 13.55 -3.91 0.61
N THR A 51 13.80 -2.66 0.25
CA THR A 51 13.65 -2.18 -1.11
C THR A 51 14.67 -2.86 -2.02
N LYS A 52 14.23 -3.32 -3.20
CA LYS A 52 15.15 -3.81 -4.23
C LYS A 52 16.13 -2.67 -4.57
N LYS A 53 17.42 -2.97 -4.62
CA LYS A 53 18.44 -1.99 -5.05
C LYS A 53 18.43 -1.92 -6.57
N SER A 54 18.15 -0.74 -7.12
CA SER A 54 18.28 -0.49 -8.56
C SER A 54 19.75 -0.25 -8.88
N ILE A 55 20.35 -1.15 -9.66
CA ILE A 55 21.73 -1.04 -10.12
C ILE A 55 21.78 -1.25 -11.63
N ALA A 56 22.69 -0.56 -12.31
CA ALA A 56 22.97 -0.81 -13.72
C ALA A 56 23.96 -1.97 -13.84
N ILE A 57 23.52 -3.09 -14.42
CA ILE A 57 24.37 -4.23 -14.76
C ILE A 57 24.33 -4.48 -16.26
N ARG A 58 25.45 -4.96 -16.82
CA ARG A 58 25.50 -5.42 -18.21
C ARG A 58 25.24 -6.91 -18.26
N LEU A 59 24.32 -7.32 -19.12
CA LEU A 59 23.96 -8.72 -19.37
C LEU A 59 24.14 -9.01 -20.86
N SER A 60 24.37 -10.27 -21.20
CA SER A 60 24.42 -10.72 -22.58
C SER A 60 23.10 -10.46 -23.30
N GLN A 61 23.16 -10.16 -24.60
CA GLN A 61 22.01 -9.75 -25.40
C GLN A 61 20.93 -10.84 -25.47
N ASP A 62 21.36 -12.08 -25.71
CA ASP A 62 20.52 -13.29 -25.77
C ASP A 62 19.72 -13.50 -24.47
N VAL A 63 20.35 -13.28 -23.31
CA VAL A 63 19.69 -13.36 -22.00
C VAL A 63 18.59 -12.32 -21.91
N VAL A 64 18.90 -11.06 -22.23
CA VAL A 64 17.94 -9.96 -22.13
C VAL A 64 16.76 -10.16 -23.09
N GLU A 65 17.00 -10.56 -24.32
CA GLU A 65 15.96 -10.83 -25.32
C GLU A 65 15.06 -11.99 -24.90
N SER A 66 15.65 -13.08 -24.40
CA SER A 66 14.92 -14.24 -23.90
C SER A 66 13.95 -13.85 -22.78
N PHE A 67 14.43 -13.11 -21.77
CA PHE A 67 13.53 -12.65 -20.71
C PHE A 67 12.53 -11.61 -21.22
N LYS A 68 12.92 -10.62 -22.02
CA LYS A 68 11.97 -9.62 -22.55
C LYS A 68 10.83 -10.22 -23.36
N SER A 69 11.09 -11.29 -24.12
CA SER A 69 10.06 -11.99 -24.90
C SER A 69 8.92 -12.56 -24.04
N THR A 70 9.18 -12.82 -22.75
CA THR A 70 8.16 -13.30 -21.80
C THR A 70 7.17 -12.21 -21.35
N GLY A 71 7.34 -10.96 -21.81
CA GLY A 71 6.39 -9.86 -21.59
C GLY A 71 6.52 -9.18 -20.22
N ALA A 72 5.40 -8.67 -19.71
CA ALA A 72 5.37 -7.94 -18.45
C ALA A 72 5.94 -8.77 -17.28
N GLY A 73 6.73 -8.13 -16.41
CA GLY A 73 7.38 -8.79 -15.29
C GLY A 73 8.68 -9.53 -15.61
N TRP A 74 9.25 -9.37 -16.82
CA TRP A 74 10.52 -10.03 -17.18
C TRP A 74 11.68 -9.66 -16.25
N GLN A 75 11.70 -8.43 -15.73
CA GLN A 75 12.67 -7.98 -14.73
C GLN A 75 12.54 -8.74 -13.39
N SER A 76 11.33 -9.10 -12.99
CA SER A 76 11.13 -9.94 -11.80
C SER A 76 11.59 -11.37 -12.07
N ARG A 77 11.29 -11.91 -13.25
CA ARG A 77 11.73 -13.27 -13.64
C ARG A 77 13.25 -13.41 -13.68
N ILE A 78 13.98 -12.40 -14.16
CA ILE A 78 15.45 -12.45 -14.14
C ILE A 78 16.01 -12.32 -12.72
N ASP A 79 15.41 -11.49 -11.84
CA ASP A 79 15.76 -11.43 -10.41
C ASP A 79 15.55 -12.80 -9.73
N ASP A 80 14.43 -13.48 -10.01
CA ASP A 80 14.15 -14.81 -9.48
C ASP A 80 15.13 -15.87 -9.98
N ALA A 81 15.53 -15.80 -11.26
CA ALA A 81 16.55 -16.68 -11.82
C ALA A 81 17.91 -16.48 -11.14
N LEU A 82 18.32 -15.23 -10.92
CA LEU A 82 19.56 -14.92 -10.19
C LEU A 82 19.51 -15.39 -8.74
N ARG A 83 18.36 -15.24 -8.06
CA ARG A 83 18.16 -15.77 -6.70
C ARG A 83 18.26 -17.28 -6.66
N LYS A 84 17.67 -17.98 -7.63
CA LYS A 84 17.78 -19.44 -7.76
C LYS A 84 19.23 -19.86 -7.97
N TYR A 85 19.93 -19.18 -8.87
CA TYR A 85 21.35 -19.43 -9.11
C TYR A 85 22.19 -19.29 -7.83
N LEU A 86 21.98 -18.25 -7.02
CA LEU A 86 22.69 -18.07 -5.75
C LEU A 86 22.39 -19.15 -4.70
N LYS A 87 21.18 -19.72 -4.70
CA LYS A 87 20.82 -20.85 -3.82
C LYS A 87 21.52 -22.13 -4.23
N GLU A 88 21.60 -22.38 -5.53
CA GLU A 88 22.23 -23.58 -6.10
C GLU A 88 23.76 -23.47 -6.12
N HIS A 89 24.28 -22.25 -6.25
CA HIS A 89 25.70 -21.93 -6.35
C HIS A 89 26.04 -20.85 -5.32
N PRO A 90 26.20 -21.23 -4.04
CA PRO A 90 26.64 -20.29 -3.01
C PRO A 90 27.97 -19.66 -3.43
N LEU A 91 27.98 -18.33 -3.53
CA LEU A 91 29.21 -17.61 -3.84
C LEU A 91 30.19 -17.83 -2.69
N LYS A 92 31.42 -18.24 -3.01
CA LYS A 92 32.49 -18.26 -2.02
C LYS A 92 32.79 -16.82 -1.64
N HIS A 93 32.55 -16.48 -0.38
CA HIS A 93 33.01 -15.23 0.18
C HIS A 93 34.51 -15.39 0.47
N ALA A 94 35.30 -14.42 0.00
CA ALA A 94 36.73 -14.33 0.26
C ALA A 94 37.00 -13.79 1.66
#